data_AF-A0A9P9MGH2-F1
#
_entry.id   AF-A0A9P9MGH2-F1
#
_cell.length_a   1.000
_cell.length_b   1.000
_cell.length_c   1.000
_cell.angle_alpha   90.00
_cell.angle_beta   90.00
_cell.angle_gamma   90.00
#
_symmetry.space_group_name_H-M   'P 1'
#
loop_
_entity.id
_entity.type
_entity.pdbx_description
1 polymer ?
#
loop_
_entity_poly.entity_id
_entity_poly.type
_entity_poly.pdbx_seq_one_letter_code
_entity_poly.pdbx_strand_id
1 'polypeptide(L)'
;MCIYGWPAQAVEAIRYIHSKGVIHCDIGAHNFLIQKNGSLALADFWGSSLDGSTAIVSTSTRYSRPLSLAEHLLDQTQADDIFALGTVIYEISVGHRLYAEKSDSEIYQLFQKREFPDTTGLALRTVIDKCWRNHYRNAEEVKLDLISERPTRQSLLQYFGLSLGVLLVLIAIGRNSTRLSKR
;
A
#
# COMPACT_ATOMS: atom_id res chain seq x y z
N MET A 1 -10.94 -13.43 -13.20
CA MET A 1 -10.63 -12.08 -12.67
C MET A 1 -9.68 -12.21 -11.48
N CYS A 2 -8.50 -12.78 -11.74
CA CYS A 2 -7.73 -13.50 -10.72
C CYS A 2 -6.40 -12.78 -10.38
N ILE A 3 -6.14 -12.68 -9.07
CA ILE A 3 -4.86 -12.70 -8.33
C ILE A 3 -3.93 -11.49 -8.10
N TYR A 4 -4.00 -10.31 -8.71
CA TYR A 4 -3.08 -9.22 -8.29
C TYR A 4 -3.68 -7.81 -8.41
N GLY A 5 -4.36 -7.34 -7.36
CA GLY A 5 -4.59 -5.90 -7.21
C GLY A 5 -3.24 -5.16 -7.17
N TRP A 6 -3.25 -3.85 -7.47
CA TRP A 6 -2.06 -3.00 -7.48
C TRP A 6 -1.12 -3.20 -6.27
N PRO A 7 -1.59 -3.36 -5.02
CA PRO A 7 -0.70 -3.64 -3.88
C PRO A 7 0.15 -4.91 -4.06
N ALA A 8 -0.44 -5.98 -4.59
CA ALA A 8 0.27 -7.24 -4.80
C ALA A 8 1.34 -7.13 -5.88
N GLN A 9 1.07 -6.35 -6.93
CA GLN A 9 2.03 -6.09 -8.01
C GLN A 9 3.18 -5.20 -7.53
N ALA A 10 2.89 -4.19 -6.71
CA ALA A 10 3.90 -3.34 -6.09
C ALA A 10 4.84 -4.16 -5.19
N VAL A 11 4.28 -5.01 -4.32
CA VAL A 11 5.07 -5.91 -3.46
C VAL A 11 5.94 -6.86 -4.30
N GLU A 12 5.39 -7.46 -5.36
CA GLU A 12 6.16 -8.36 -6.22
C GLU A 12 7.31 -7.64 -6.94
N ALA A 13 7.11 -6.40 -7.39
CA ALA A 13 8.16 -5.60 -8.00
C ALA A 13 9.32 -5.33 -7.02
N ILE A 14 9.01 -4.88 -5.80
CA ILE A 14 10.02 -4.60 -4.76
C ILE A 14 10.78 -5.88 -4.39
N ARG A 15 10.05 -6.98 -4.15
CA ARG A 15 10.63 -8.29 -3.87
C ARG A 15 11.57 -8.76 -4.97
N TYR A 16 11.19 -8.56 -6.23
CA TYR A 16 12.01 -8.93 -7.37
C TYR A 16 13.32 -8.14 -7.40
N ILE A 17 13.28 -6.80 -7.30
CA ILE A 17 14.49 -5.98 -7.38
C ILE A 17 15.43 -6.23 -6.19
N HIS A 18 14.88 -6.43 -4.98
CA HIS A 18 15.66 -6.78 -3.79
C HIS A 18 16.37 -8.13 -3.97
N SER A 19 15.72 -9.10 -4.62
CA SER A 19 16.35 -10.39 -4.96
C SER A 19 17.47 -10.29 -6.00
N LYS A 20 17.59 -9.13 -6.66
CA LYS A 20 18.65 -8.80 -7.63
C LYS A 20 19.72 -7.88 -7.04
N GLY A 21 19.73 -7.68 -5.73
CA GLY A 21 20.72 -6.81 -5.07
C GLY A 21 20.45 -5.32 -5.29
N VAL A 22 19.27 -4.95 -5.79
CA VAL A 22 18.89 -3.56 -6.05
C VAL A 22 18.04 -3.05 -4.89
N ILE A 23 18.40 -1.89 -4.33
CA ILE A 23 17.54 -1.10 -3.43
C ILE A 23 17.16 0.16 -4.19
N HIS A 24 15.86 0.41 -4.36
CA HIS A 24 15.39 1.46 -5.25
C HIS A 24 15.70 2.85 -4.71
N CYS A 25 15.54 3.04 -3.39
CA CYS A 25 15.85 4.28 -2.66
C CYS A 25 14.95 5.49 -2.98
N ASP A 26 13.97 5.34 -3.86
CA ASP A 26 12.98 6.37 -4.23
C ASP A 26 11.61 5.76 -4.51
N ILE A 27 11.14 4.89 -3.61
CA ILE A 27 9.80 4.32 -3.72
C ILE A 27 8.74 5.37 -3.40
N GLY A 28 7.77 5.50 -4.30
CA GLY A 28 6.57 6.31 -4.11
C GLY A 28 5.53 6.02 -5.19
N ALA A 29 4.27 6.40 -4.99
CA ALA A 29 3.18 6.04 -5.90
C ALA A 29 3.41 6.58 -7.34
N HIS A 30 4.14 7.69 -7.46
CA HIS A 30 4.51 8.31 -8.74
C HIS A 30 5.47 7.46 -9.59
N ASN A 31 6.21 6.52 -8.98
CA ASN A 31 7.13 5.60 -9.66
C ASN A 31 6.46 4.25 -10.02
N PHE A 32 5.17 4.09 -9.72
CA PHE A 32 4.37 2.93 -10.15
C PHE A 32 3.46 3.31 -11.32
N LEU A 33 3.86 2.95 -12.53
CA LEU A 33 3.14 3.27 -13.77
C LEU A 33 2.04 2.26 -14.05
N ILE A 34 0.90 2.74 -14.55
CA ILE A 34 -0.20 1.88 -15.01
C ILE A 34 -0.02 1.57 -16.50
N GLN A 35 0.15 0.29 -16.81
CA GLN A 35 0.24 -0.22 -18.17
C GLN A 35 -1.12 -0.25 -18.86
N LYS A 36 -1.15 -0.35 -20.19
CA LYS A 36 -2.39 -0.41 -21.00
C LYS A 36 -3.35 -1.52 -20.57
N ASN A 37 -2.84 -2.62 -20.04
CA ASN A 37 -3.64 -3.75 -19.55
C ASN A 37 -4.12 -3.57 -18.09
N GLY A 38 -3.87 -2.41 -17.47
CA GLY A 38 -4.24 -2.09 -16.09
C GLY A 38 -3.28 -2.61 -15.01
N SER A 39 -2.17 -3.26 -15.38
CA SER A 39 -1.14 -3.70 -14.42
C SER A 39 -0.16 -2.60 -14.06
N LEU A 40 0.48 -2.71 -12.90
CA LEU A 40 1.55 -1.83 -12.46
C LEU A 40 2.91 -2.26 -13.01
N ALA A 41 3.77 -1.27 -13.25
CA ALA A 41 5.19 -1.43 -13.49
C ALA A 41 5.96 -0.41 -12.63
N LEU A 42 6.99 -0.87 -11.92
CA LEU A 42 7.91 0.02 -11.20
C LEU A 42 8.87 0.67 -12.22
N ALA A 43 9.11 1.96 -12.07
CA ALA A 43 9.95 2.77 -12.94
C ALA A 43 10.91 3.65 -12.13
N ASP A 44 11.84 4.29 -12.84
CA ASP A 44 12.82 5.25 -12.34
C ASP A 44 13.84 4.72 -11.32
N PHE A 45 14.76 3.88 -11.80
CA PHE A 45 15.90 3.36 -11.02
C PHE A 45 17.07 4.35 -10.96
N TRP A 46 16.86 5.62 -11.30
CA TRP A 46 17.93 6.59 -11.32
C TRP A 46 18.42 6.87 -9.89
N GLY A 47 19.68 6.55 -9.62
CA GLY A 47 20.29 6.73 -8.30
C GLY A 47 20.02 5.61 -7.28
N SER A 48 19.40 4.50 -7.70
CA SER A 48 19.26 3.29 -6.89
C SER A 48 20.62 2.72 -6.46
N SER A 49 20.62 2.02 -5.33
CA SER A 49 21.77 1.21 -4.90
C SER A 49 21.79 -0.12 -5.66
N LEU A 50 22.96 -0.48 -6.19
CA LEU A 50 23.22 -1.74 -6.88
C LEU A 50 24.34 -2.48 -6.13
N ASP A 51 24.04 -3.68 -5.62
CA ASP A 51 24.99 -4.54 -4.92
C ASP A 51 25.77 -3.83 -3.80
N GLY A 52 25.07 -2.95 -3.07
CA GLY A 52 25.65 -2.20 -1.94
C GLY A 52 26.37 -0.91 -2.34
N SER A 53 26.24 -0.44 -3.57
CA SER A 53 26.70 0.90 -3.94
C SER A 53 25.90 1.97 -3.17
N THR A 54 26.53 3.08 -2.81
CA THR A 54 25.82 4.21 -2.21
C THR A 54 24.77 4.76 -3.19
N ALA A 55 23.55 4.93 -2.70
CA ALA A 55 22.47 5.56 -3.47
C ALA A 55 22.73 7.06 -3.65
N ILE A 56 22.31 7.61 -4.80
CA ILE A 56 22.51 9.03 -5.14
C ILE A 56 21.22 9.82 -4.92
N VAL A 57 20.11 9.12 -4.66
CA VAL A 57 18.79 9.69 -4.39
C VAL A 57 18.24 9.21 -3.05
N SER A 58 17.23 9.94 -2.57
CA SER A 58 16.44 9.56 -1.41
C SER A 58 14.98 9.90 -1.63
N THR A 59 14.11 9.03 -1.15
CA THR A 59 12.66 9.25 -1.13
C THR A 59 12.30 10.60 -0.52
N SER A 60 11.24 11.24 -1.03
CA SER A 60 10.62 12.37 -0.33
C SER A 60 10.15 11.99 1.09
N THR A 61 10.08 12.97 1.99
CA THR A 61 9.77 12.80 3.42
C THR A 61 8.55 11.93 3.71
N ARG A 62 7.54 11.96 2.83
CA ARG A 62 6.30 11.19 2.94
C ARG A 62 6.47 9.67 2.79
N TYR A 63 7.54 9.25 2.12
CA TYR A 63 7.89 7.84 1.94
C TYR A 63 9.15 7.47 2.73
N SER A 64 9.76 8.42 3.44
CA SER A 64 11.01 8.21 4.16
C SER A 64 10.75 7.62 5.55
N ARG A 65 11.47 6.53 5.87
CA ARG A 65 11.42 5.88 7.18
C ARG A 65 11.97 6.83 8.25
N PRO A 66 11.33 6.97 9.43
CA PRO A 66 11.91 7.74 10.53
C PRO A 66 13.14 7.00 11.07
N LEU A 67 14.31 7.61 10.90
CA LEU A 67 15.61 7.09 11.34
C LEU A 67 16.10 7.85 12.57
N SER A 68 16.87 7.17 13.40
CA SER A 68 17.71 7.83 14.40
C SER A 68 18.85 8.60 13.74
N LEU A 69 19.47 9.51 14.50
CA LEU A 69 20.62 10.28 14.01
C LEU A 69 21.79 9.38 13.56
N ALA A 70 21.99 8.24 14.25
CA ALA A 70 23.04 7.29 13.88
C ALA A 70 22.70 6.55 12.58
N GLU A 71 21.43 6.20 12.36
CA GLU A 71 20.98 5.54 11.13
C GLU A 71 21.02 6.48 9.91
N HIS A 72 20.87 7.79 10.09
CA HIS A 72 21.03 8.76 8.99
C HIS A 72 22.43 8.79 8.38
N LEU A 73 23.44 8.26 9.07
CA LEU A 73 24.80 8.16 8.56
C LEU A 73 25.06 6.86 7.78
N LEU A 74 24.08 5.96 7.73
CA LEU A 74 24.15 4.68 7.03
C LEU A 74 23.51 4.78 5.66
N ASP A 75 23.95 3.92 4.74
CA ASP A 75 23.31 3.75 3.44
C ASP A 75 21.87 3.25 3.60
N GLN A 76 21.02 3.62 2.64
CA GLN A 76 19.65 3.11 2.57
C GLN A 76 19.65 1.59 2.38
N THR A 77 18.61 0.97 2.94
CA THR A 77 18.46 -0.47 3.05
C THR A 77 17.13 -0.92 2.44
N GLN A 78 16.94 -2.22 2.29
CA GLN A 78 15.63 -2.79 1.90
C GLN A 78 14.50 -2.36 2.85
N ALA A 79 14.78 -2.06 4.11
CA ALA A 79 13.78 -1.59 5.08
C ALA A 79 13.21 -0.22 4.70
N ASP A 80 14.00 0.63 4.04
CA ASP A 80 13.57 1.96 3.59
C ASP A 80 12.57 1.84 2.42
N ASP A 81 12.87 1.00 1.43
CA ASP A 81 11.93 0.64 0.36
C ASP A 81 10.64 0.00 0.91
N ILE A 82 10.73 -0.87 1.92
CA ILE A 82 9.57 -1.54 2.53
C ILE A 82 8.69 -0.56 3.29
N PHE A 83 9.28 0.41 4.00
CA PHE A 83 8.52 1.48 4.65
C PHE A 83 7.76 2.31 3.61
N ALA A 84 8.45 2.75 2.57
CA ALA A 84 7.87 3.51 1.47
C ALA A 84 6.75 2.74 0.74
N LEU A 85 6.93 1.43 0.55
CA LEU A 85 5.92 0.52 0.01
C LEU A 85 4.65 0.48 0.87
N GLY A 86 4.77 0.53 2.20
CA GLY A 86 3.63 0.68 3.12
C GLY A 86 2.80 1.92 2.82
N THR A 87 3.47 3.06 2.58
CA THR A 87 2.81 4.30 2.17
C THR A 87 2.13 4.16 0.81
N VAL A 88 2.77 3.51 -0.18
CA VAL A 88 2.15 3.26 -1.50
C VAL A 88 0.89 2.41 -1.39
N ILE A 89 0.92 1.33 -0.59
CA ILE A 89 -0.24 0.47 -0.37
C ILE A 89 -1.37 1.23 0.32
N TYR A 90 -1.06 2.10 1.28
CA TYR A 90 -2.03 2.98 1.91
C TYR A 90 -2.67 3.92 0.88
N GLU A 91 -1.87 4.62 0.06
CA GLU A 91 -2.36 5.56 -0.96
C GLU A 91 -3.25 4.86 -1.99
N ILE A 92 -2.91 3.65 -2.42
CA ILE A 92 -3.76 2.82 -3.29
C ILE A 92 -5.10 2.49 -2.60
N SER A 93 -5.07 2.22 -1.29
CA SER A 93 -6.26 1.82 -0.53
C SER A 93 -7.24 2.97 -0.31
N VAL A 94 -6.74 4.19 -0.11
CA VAL A 94 -7.57 5.38 0.16
C VAL A 94 -7.83 6.24 -1.07
N GLY A 95 -7.04 6.08 -2.14
CA GLY A 95 -7.19 6.79 -3.41
C GLY A 95 -6.66 8.22 -3.42
N HIS A 96 -5.93 8.64 -2.38
CA HIS A 96 -5.31 9.96 -2.29
C HIS A 96 -3.96 9.89 -1.59
N ARG A 97 -3.16 10.96 -1.74
CA ARG A 97 -1.83 11.06 -1.15
C ARG A 97 -1.90 11.05 0.38
N LEU A 98 -1.01 10.31 1.02
CA LEU A 98 -0.89 10.26 2.49
C LEU A 98 -0.59 11.67 3.01
N TYR A 99 -1.38 12.26 3.90
CA TYR A 99 -1.11 13.61 4.46
C TYR A 99 -0.95 14.72 3.39
N ALA A 100 -1.79 14.72 2.35
CA ALA A 100 -1.71 15.67 1.23
C ALA A 100 -1.59 17.16 1.66
N GLU A 101 -2.28 17.55 2.73
CA GLU A 101 -2.35 18.93 3.24
C GLU A 101 -1.25 19.29 4.25
N LYS A 102 -0.36 18.36 4.61
CA LYS A 102 0.70 18.60 5.60
C LYS A 102 2.02 18.95 4.91
N SER A 103 2.78 19.84 5.53
CA SER A 103 4.16 20.12 5.17
C SER A 103 5.08 18.94 5.46
N ASP A 104 6.23 18.88 4.79
CA ASP A 104 7.22 17.83 5.02
C ASP A 104 7.72 17.80 6.47
N SER A 105 7.87 18.98 7.10
CA SER A 105 8.26 19.08 8.52
C SER A 105 7.22 18.44 9.43
N GLU A 106 5.93 18.68 9.21
CA GLU A 106 4.86 18.06 10.00
C GLU A 106 4.83 16.54 9.80
N ILE A 107 4.98 16.05 8.57
CA ILE A 107 5.01 14.62 8.27
C ILE A 107 6.21 13.96 8.95
N TYR A 108 7.39 14.57 8.86
CA TYR A 108 8.59 14.10 9.52
C TYR A 108 8.39 13.96 11.04
N GLN A 109 7.78 14.97 11.68
CA GLN A 109 7.50 14.93 13.12
C GLN A 109 6.51 13.83 13.50
N LEU A 110 5.47 13.60 12.70
CA LEU A 110 4.51 12.50 12.91
C LEU A 110 5.21 11.14 12.84
N PHE A 111 5.99 10.90 11.78
CA PHE A 111 6.73 9.66 11.62
C PHE A 111 7.76 9.45 12.73
N GLN A 112 8.49 10.48 13.15
CA GLN A 112 9.44 10.38 14.26
C GLN A 112 8.76 9.99 15.59
N LYS A 113 7.53 10.45 15.82
CA LYS A 113 6.70 10.04 16.97
C LYS A 113 6.03 8.67 16.80
N ARG A 114 6.22 8.00 15.66
CA ARG A 114 5.48 6.78 15.26
C ARG A 114 3.97 6.99 15.22
N GLU A 115 3.53 8.21 14.93
CA GLU A 115 2.13 8.58 14.73
C GLU A 115 1.79 8.40 13.24
N PHE A 116 1.09 7.32 12.93
CA PHE A 116 0.67 6.97 11.57
C PHE A 116 -0.83 7.23 11.38
N PRO A 117 -1.33 7.34 10.13
CA PRO A 117 -2.76 7.43 9.87
C PRO A 117 -3.54 6.24 10.44
N ASP A 118 -4.80 6.48 10.75
CA ASP A 118 -5.72 5.40 11.08
C ASP A 118 -5.94 4.50 9.86
N THR A 119 -5.63 3.22 10.01
CA THR A 119 -5.81 2.16 9.01
C THR A 119 -7.07 1.34 9.29
N THR A 120 -7.88 1.71 10.30
CA THR A 120 -9.12 1.02 10.65
C THR A 120 -10.06 0.94 9.45
N GLY A 121 -10.48 -0.28 9.11
CA GLY A 121 -11.36 -0.54 7.98
C GLY A 121 -10.65 -0.75 6.63
N LEU A 122 -9.34 -0.54 6.54
CA LEU A 122 -8.57 -0.87 5.34
C LEU A 122 -8.33 -2.38 5.25
N ALA A 123 -8.52 -2.95 4.06
CA ALA A 123 -8.38 -4.38 3.82
C ALA A 123 -6.96 -4.92 4.09
N LEU A 124 -5.93 -4.10 3.85
CA LEU A 124 -4.51 -4.45 4.03
C LEU A 124 -3.87 -3.74 5.22
N ARG A 125 -4.68 -3.39 6.24
CA ARG A 125 -4.18 -2.62 7.40
C ARG A 125 -2.97 -3.25 8.04
N THR A 126 -2.95 -4.58 8.18
CA THR A 126 -1.90 -5.29 8.90
C THR A 126 -0.59 -5.28 8.11
N VAL A 127 -0.65 -5.41 6.78
CA VAL A 127 0.52 -5.18 5.91
C VAL A 127 1.04 -3.76 6.05
N ILE A 128 0.17 -2.75 5.90
CA ILE A 128 0.54 -1.32 5.97
C ILE A 128 1.20 -1.00 7.32
N ASP A 129 0.58 -1.45 8.41
CA ASP A 129 1.03 -1.21 9.77
C ASP A 129 2.39 -1.83 10.09
N LYS A 130 2.64 -3.05 9.57
CA LYS A 130 3.91 -3.75 9.74
C LYS A 130 5.03 -3.11 8.91
N CYS A 131 4.73 -2.62 7.70
CA CYS A 131 5.69 -1.83 6.91
C CYS A 131 6.17 -0.60 7.68
N TRP A 132 5.25 0.22 8.19
CA TRP A 132 5.60 1.46 8.91
C TRP A 132 6.32 1.23 10.25
N ARG A 133 6.03 0.10 10.91
CA ARG A 133 6.66 -0.27 12.19
C ARG A 133 7.96 -1.06 12.02
N ASN A 134 8.44 -1.25 10.79
CA ASN A 134 9.65 -2.00 10.47
C ASN A 134 9.61 -3.44 11.02
N HIS A 135 8.47 -4.11 10.86
CA HIS A 135 8.25 -5.49 11.33
C HIS A 135 8.54 -6.57 10.27
N TYR A 136 9.00 -6.16 9.09
CA TYR A 136 9.41 -7.09 8.03
C TYR A 136 10.92 -7.04 7.84
N ARG A 137 11.52 -8.22 7.67
CA ARG A 137 12.95 -8.35 7.38
C ARG A 137 13.28 -8.16 5.90
N ASN A 138 12.32 -8.49 5.03
CA ASN A 138 12.45 -8.40 3.58
C ASN A 138 11.07 -8.38 2.91
N ALA A 139 11.04 -8.10 1.61
CA ALA A 139 9.82 -8.03 0.83
C ALA A 139 9.13 -9.39 0.59
N GLU A 140 9.79 -10.53 0.84
CA GLU A 140 9.15 -11.85 0.78
C GLU A 140 8.14 -12.01 1.93
N GLU A 141 8.47 -11.54 3.13
CA GLU A 141 7.54 -11.57 4.27
C GLU A 141 6.30 -10.69 4.01
N VAL A 142 6.50 -9.52 3.41
CA VAL A 142 5.39 -8.63 2.99
C VAL A 142 4.44 -9.38 2.04
N LYS A 143 5.01 -10.10 1.07
CA LYS A 143 4.23 -10.90 0.11
C LYS A 143 3.45 -12.02 0.78
N LEU A 144 4.06 -12.73 1.72
CA LEU A 144 3.41 -13.82 2.44
C LEU A 144 2.21 -13.30 3.25
N ASP A 145 2.38 -12.21 3.98
CA ASP A 145 1.30 -11.59 4.76
C ASP A 145 0.18 -11.07 3.84
N LEU A 146 0.52 -10.39 2.73
CA LEU A 146 -0.46 -9.93 1.74
C LEU A 146 -1.29 -11.07 1.14
N ILE A 147 -0.69 -12.24 0.92
CA ILE A 147 -1.42 -13.43 0.42
C ILE A 147 -2.33 -14.01 1.50
N SER A 148 -1.90 -13.99 2.76
CA SER A 148 -2.68 -14.51 3.89
C SER A 148 -3.89 -13.63 4.26
N GLU A 149 -3.80 -12.32 4.02
CA GLU A 149 -4.89 -11.35 4.23
C GLU A 149 -5.94 -11.37 3.11
N ARG A 150 -5.77 -12.22 2.08
CA ARG A 150 -6.79 -12.37 1.04
C ARG A 150 -8.09 -12.85 1.66
N PRO A 151 -9.23 -12.22 1.35
CA PRO A 151 -10.52 -12.71 1.82
C PRO A 151 -10.68 -14.16 1.33
N THR A 152 -10.72 -15.08 2.28
CA THR A 152 -11.03 -16.49 2.01
C THR A 152 -12.38 -16.56 1.30
N ARG A 153 -12.59 -17.58 0.48
CA ARG A 153 -13.85 -17.82 -0.29
C ARG A 153 -15.12 -17.65 0.58
N GLN A 154 -15.00 -17.91 1.88
CA GLN A 154 -16.04 -17.79 2.89
C GLN A 154 -16.39 -16.33 3.25
N SER A 155 -15.40 -15.44 3.36
CA SER A 155 -15.60 -14.01 3.58
C SER A 155 -16.16 -13.27 2.35
N LEU A 156 -15.79 -13.73 1.14
CA LEU A 156 -16.40 -13.27 -0.11
C LEU A 156 -17.89 -13.61 -0.18
N LEU A 157 -18.30 -14.82 0.24
CA LEU A 157 -19.71 -15.21 0.30
C LEU A 157 -20.51 -14.39 1.32
N GLN A 158 -19.88 -13.93 2.41
CA GLN A 158 -20.53 -13.06 3.39
C GLN A 158 -20.71 -11.63 2.84
N TYR A 159 -19.71 -11.10 2.13
CA TYR A 159 -19.79 -9.82 1.42
C TYR A 159 -20.82 -9.85 0.28
N PHE A 160 -20.82 -10.90 -0.55
CA PHE A 160 -21.80 -11.08 -1.61
C PHE A 160 -23.20 -11.38 -1.08
N GLY A 161 -23.31 -12.14 0.02
CA GLY A 161 -24.57 -12.42 0.72
C GLY A 161 -25.21 -11.17 1.32
N LEU A 162 -24.40 -10.26 1.90
CA LEU A 162 -24.86 -8.94 2.34
C LEU A 162 -25.27 -8.07 1.15
N SER A 163 -24.55 -8.10 0.03
CA SER A 163 -24.91 -7.32 -1.17
C SER A 163 -26.19 -7.80 -1.85
N LEU A 164 -26.43 -9.12 -1.89
CA LEU A 164 -27.66 -9.69 -2.44
C LEU A 164 -28.84 -9.44 -1.50
N GLY A 165 -28.61 -9.49 -0.18
CA GLY A 165 -29.60 -9.13 0.84
C GLY A 165 -30.04 -7.67 0.72
N VAL A 166 -29.10 -6.74 0.58
CA VAL A 166 -29.40 -5.31 0.37
C VAL A 166 -30.09 -5.09 -0.97
N LEU A 167 -29.67 -5.76 -2.05
CA LEU A 167 -30.32 -5.67 -3.36
C LEU A 167 -31.76 -6.21 -3.34
N LEU A 168 -32.00 -7.33 -2.65
CA LEU A 168 -33.34 -7.90 -2.47
C LEU A 168 -34.24 -6.99 -1.61
N VAL A 169 -33.70 -6.37 -0.56
CA VAL A 169 -34.42 -5.39 0.25
C VAL A 169 -34.76 -4.14 -0.58
N LEU A 170 -33.83 -3.62 -1.39
CA LEU A 170 -34.08 -2.49 -2.27
C LEU A 170 -35.11 -2.82 -3.38
N ILE A 171 -35.08 -4.03 -3.94
CA ILE A 171 -36.09 -4.51 -4.90
C ILE A 171 -37.46 -4.67 -4.24
N ALA A 172 -37.51 -5.16 -2.99
CA ALA A 172 -38.75 -5.30 -2.23
C ALA A 172 -39.35 -3.92 -1.86
N ILE A 173 -38.52 -2.96 -1.47
CA ILE A 173 -38.93 -1.58 -1.20
C ILE A 173 -39.41 -0.90 -2.48
N GLY A 174 -38.70 -1.06 -3.60
CA GLY A 174 -39.07 -0.49 -4.90
C GLY A 174 -40.39 -1.04 -5.47
N ARG A 175 -40.73 -2.31 -5.19
CA ARG A 175 -42.01 -2.92 -5.61
C ARG A 175 -43.22 -2.44 -4.82
N ASN A 176 -43.04 -2.03 -3.56
CA ASN A 176 -44.15 -1.49 -2.74
C ASN A 176 -44.51 -0.04 -3.10
N SER A 177 -43.55 0.77 -3.56
CA SER A 177 -43.83 2.16 -3.97
C SER A 177 -44.64 2.25 -5.27
N THR A 178 -44.55 1.25 -6.16
CA THR A 178 -45.35 1.20 -7.41
C THR A 178 -46.81 0.76 -7.23
N ARG A 179 -47.20 0.27 -6.04
CA ARG A 179 -48.61 -0.08 -5.74
C ARG A 179 -49.42 1.07 -5.14
N LEU A 180 -48.77 2.14 -4.68
CA LEU A 180 -49.43 3.29 -4.03
C LEU A 180 -49.71 4.46 -4.99
N SER A 181 -49.24 4.43 -6.24
CA SER A 181 -49.50 5.49 -7.25
C SER A 181 -50.64 5.17 -8.24
N LYS A 182 -51.42 4.12 -7.99
CA LYS A 182 -52.62 3.74 -8.79
C LYS A 182 -53.91 3.72 -7.95
N ARG A 183 -54.12 4.75 -7.14
CA ARG A 183 -55.44 5.06 -6.57
C ARG A 183 -55.75 6.52 -6.78
#